data_AF-A0A0P8CK02-F1
#
_entry.id   AF-A0A0P8CK02-F1
#
_cell.length_a   1.000
_cell.length_b   1.000
_cell.length_c   1.000
_cell.angle_alpha   90.00
_cell.angle_beta   90.00
_cell.angle_gamma   90.00
#
_symmetry.space_group_name_H-M   'P 1'
#
loop_
_entity.id
_entity.type
_entity.pdbx_description
1 polymer ?
#
loop_
_entity_poly.entity_id
_entity_poly.type
_entity_poly.pdbx_seq_one_letter_code
_entity_poly.pdbx_strand_id
1 'polypeptide(L)'
;MKGYRLPVELRDELRQLHGELYPGDGIETTKKIIHDLENCTKVISVGDIVTFNLLNAGLIPDISFVDNKTKRSPVSDQITQGTKHGHFSTITVESPPGIITEELLQEIQAAMRSDKHIQIVIKGEEDLAALPAIAMRPYHQ
;
A
#
# COMPACT_ATOMS: atom_id res chain seq x y z
N MET A 1 -22.91 2.23 -5.82
CA MET A 1 -21.44 2.31 -5.95
C MET A 1 -21.01 1.51 -7.17
N LYS A 2 -20.29 2.12 -8.11
CA LYS A 2 -19.69 1.42 -9.26
C LYS A 2 -18.30 0.91 -8.85
N GLY A 3 -17.91 -0.25 -9.35
CA GLY A 3 -16.62 -0.86 -9.03
C GLY A 3 -16.45 -2.23 -9.65
N TYR A 4 -15.24 -2.77 -9.54
CA TYR A 4 -14.87 -4.09 -10.01
C TYR A 4 -14.88 -5.06 -8.83
N ARG A 5 -15.54 -6.20 -8.99
CA ARG A 5 -15.57 -7.26 -7.97
C ARG A 5 -14.57 -8.34 -8.36
N LEU A 6 -13.73 -8.74 -7.41
CA LEU A 6 -12.85 -9.88 -7.57
C LEU A 6 -13.67 -11.18 -7.73
N PRO A 7 -13.60 -11.84 -8.90
CA PRO A 7 -14.22 -13.15 -9.09
C PRO A 7 -13.64 -14.19 -8.14
N VAL A 8 -14.44 -15.16 -7.73
CA VAL A 8 -14.02 -16.16 -6.73
C VAL A 8 -12.87 -17.02 -7.26
N GLU A 9 -12.95 -17.35 -8.54
CA GLU A 9 -11.98 -18.14 -9.30
C GLU A 9 -10.58 -17.52 -9.35
N LEU A 10 -10.45 -16.19 -9.25
CA LEU A 10 -9.17 -15.50 -9.27
C LEU A 10 -8.55 -15.32 -7.86
N ARG A 11 -9.28 -15.64 -6.79
CA ARG A 11 -8.78 -15.44 -5.42
C ARG A 11 -7.55 -16.29 -5.13
N ASP A 12 -7.52 -17.53 -5.62
CA ASP A 12 -6.41 -18.43 -5.36
C ASP A 12 -5.17 -18.07 -6.18
N GLU A 13 -5.36 -17.54 -7.39
CA GLU A 13 -4.27 -17.00 -8.21
C GLU A 13 -3.65 -15.75 -7.57
N LEU A 14 -4.47 -14.81 -7.11
CA LEU A 14 -3.98 -13.58 -6.46
C LEU A 14 -3.35 -13.81 -5.09
N ARG A 15 -3.61 -14.94 -4.44
CA ARG A 15 -2.94 -15.35 -3.19
C ARG A 15 -1.53 -15.86 -3.39
N GLN A 16 -1.17 -16.25 -4.61
CA GLN A 16 0.19 -16.67 -4.89
C GLN A 16 1.16 -15.49 -4.71
N LEU A 17 2.43 -15.80 -4.47
CA LEU A 17 3.45 -14.78 -4.38
C LEU A 17 3.62 -14.13 -5.76
N HIS A 18 3.39 -12.82 -5.83
CA HIS A 18 3.63 -12.01 -7.03
C HIS A 18 4.85 -11.11 -6.78
N GLY A 19 5.97 -11.44 -7.42
CA GLY A 19 7.23 -10.73 -7.26
C GLY A 19 8.22 -11.45 -6.33
N GLU A 20 9.15 -10.68 -5.77
CA GLU A 20 10.20 -11.21 -4.90
C GLU A 20 9.75 -11.23 -3.44
N LEU A 21 9.93 -12.38 -2.79
CA LEU A 21 9.77 -12.51 -1.35
C LEU A 21 11.07 -12.11 -0.67
N TYR A 22 11.00 -11.16 0.27
CA TYR A 22 12.08 -10.79 1.15
C TYR A 22 11.94 -11.57 2.47
N PRO A 23 12.66 -12.70 2.65
CA PRO A 23 12.52 -13.50 3.85
C PRO A 23 13.15 -12.81 5.05
N GLY A 24 12.46 -12.88 6.20
CA GLY A 24 12.92 -12.33 7.47
C GLY A 24 11.88 -11.43 8.10
N ASP A 25 12.19 -10.95 9.30
CA ASP A 25 11.42 -9.94 10.01
C ASP A 25 12.30 -8.76 10.42
N GLY A 26 11.67 -7.65 10.80
CA GLY A 26 12.36 -6.51 11.39
C GLY A 26 13.22 -5.66 10.45
N ILE A 27 14.13 -4.92 11.07
CA ILE A 27 14.82 -3.78 10.45
C ILE A 27 15.85 -4.18 9.40
N GLU A 28 16.52 -5.32 9.55
CA GLU A 28 17.54 -5.78 8.59
C GLU A 28 16.91 -6.16 7.25
N THR A 29 15.79 -6.87 7.28
CA THR A 29 14.99 -7.18 6.08
C THR A 29 14.53 -5.88 5.41
N THR A 30 14.11 -4.90 6.21
CA THR A 30 13.65 -3.60 5.69
C THR A 30 14.78 -2.81 5.05
N LYS A 31 15.99 -2.80 5.63
CA LYS A 31 17.17 -2.17 5.02
C LYS A 31 17.53 -2.78 3.67
N LYS A 32 17.43 -4.11 3.54
CA LYS A 32 17.63 -4.78 2.26
C LYS A 32 16.61 -4.32 1.21
N ILE A 33 15.33 -4.28 1.60
CA ILE A 33 14.27 -3.76 0.72
C ILE A 33 14.59 -2.32 0.29
N ILE A 34 14.97 -1.45 1.23
CA ILE A 34 15.31 -0.06 0.92
C ILE A 34 16.48 0.03 -0.07
N HIS A 35 17.51 -0.79 0.13
CA HIS A 35 18.66 -0.85 -0.78
C HIS A 35 18.24 -1.26 -2.20
N ASP A 36 17.41 -2.29 -2.32
CA ASP A 36 16.92 -2.78 -3.61
C ASP A 36 15.96 -1.77 -4.30
N LEU A 37 15.38 -0.83 -3.53
CA LEU A 37 14.52 0.25 -4.02
C LEU A 37 15.27 1.55 -4.39
N GLU A 38 16.59 1.66 -4.18
CA GLU A 38 17.35 2.91 -4.36
C GLU A 38 17.20 3.54 -5.75
N ASN A 39 16.95 2.73 -6.79
CA ASN A 39 16.81 3.19 -8.17
C ASN A 39 15.34 3.24 -8.65
N CYS A 40 14.37 3.01 -7.77
CA CYS A 40 12.95 3.07 -8.13
C CYS A 40 12.48 4.52 -8.26
N THR A 41 11.73 4.83 -9.33
CA THR A 41 11.16 6.18 -9.51
C THR A 41 9.97 6.48 -8.60
N LYS A 42 9.27 5.44 -8.15
CA LYS A 42 8.17 5.53 -7.18
C LYS A 42 8.15 4.29 -6.31
N VAL A 43 8.00 4.48 -5.01
CA VAL A 43 7.82 3.45 -4.00
C VAL A 43 6.39 3.47 -3.50
N ILE A 44 5.71 2.33 -3.61
CA ILE A 44 4.31 2.18 -3.20
C ILE A 44 4.22 1.06 -2.16
N SER A 45 3.61 1.34 -1.01
CA SER A 45 3.37 0.36 0.04
C SER A 45 1.88 0.04 0.18
N VAL A 46 1.54 -1.24 0.36
CA VAL A 46 0.16 -1.71 0.58
C VAL A 46 0.13 -2.50 1.88
N GLY A 47 -0.56 -1.97 2.89
CA GLY A 47 -0.72 -2.56 4.21
C GLY A 47 -0.02 -1.78 5.32
N ASP A 48 -0.58 -1.88 6.52
CA ASP A 48 -0.12 -1.15 7.71
C ASP A 48 1.32 -1.54 8.10
N ILE A 49 1.62 -2.84 8.12
CA ILE A 49 2.91 -3.37 8.62
C ILE A 49 4.07 -2.97 7.72
N VAL A 50 3.93 -3.15 6.40
CA VAL A 50 4.98 -2.77 5.45
C VAL A 50 5.23 -1.26 5.47
N THR A 51 4.16 -0.47 5.52
CA THR A 51 4.24 0.99 5.60
C THR A 51 4.97 1.42 6.88
N PHE A 52 4.60 0.85 8.03
CA PHE A 52 5.25 1.12 9.31
C PHE A 52 6.74 0.77 9.30
N ASN A 53 7.11 -0.40 8.77
CA ASN A 53 8.50 -0.83 8.72
C ASN A 53 9.35 0.10 7.86
N LEU A 54 8.87 0.47 6.67
CA LEU A 54 9.57 1.42 5.78
C LEU A 54 9.79 2.78 6.48
N LEU A 55 8.74 3.32 7.11
CA LEU A 55 8.83 4.60 7.83
C LEU A 55 9.82 4.54 8.99
N ASN A 56 9.80 3.47 9.80
CA ASN A 56 10.75 3.29 10.89
C ASN A 56 12.19 3.16 10.42
N ALA A 57 12.40 2.63 9.22
CA ALA A 57 13.71 2.53 8.59
C ALA A 57 14.12 3.81 7.84
N GLY A 58 13.29 4.86 7.86
CA GLY A 58 13.58 6.17 7.28
C GLY A 58 13.19 6.35 5.81
N LEU A 59 12.50 5.38 5.20
CA LEU A 59 11.94 5.51 3.86
C LEU A 59 10.47 5.93 3.94
N ILE A 60 10.12 7.00 3.24
CA ILE A 60 8.72 7.46 3.12
C ILE A 60 8.22 7.03 1.74
N PRO A 61 7.26 6.09 1.63
CA PRO A 61 6.65 5.73 0.37
C PRO A 61 6.04 6.95 -0.35
N ASP A 62 6.08 6.98 -1.67
CA ASP A 62 5.37 8.00 -2.47
C ASP A 62 3.85 7.84 -2.32
N ILE A 63 3.39 6.58 -2.26
CA ILE A 63 1.99 6.24 -2.03
C ILE A 63 1.93 5.10 -1.01
N SER A 64 1.12 5.26 0.04
CA SER A 64 0.84 4.18 0.99
C SER A 64 -0.65 3.89 1.09
N PHE A 65 -1.04 2.63 1.07
CA PHE A 65 -2.42 2.18 1.32
C PHE A 65 -2.50 1.51 2.69
N VAL A 66 -3.45 1.95 3.52
CA VAL A 66 -3.62 1.46 4.89
C VAL A 66 -5.10 1.29 5.21
N ASP A 67 -5.52 0.18 5.80
CA ASP A 67 -6.93 -0.02 6.20
C ASP A 67 -7.17 0.22 7.71
N ASN A 68 -6.09 0.39 8.48
CA ASN A 68 -6.10 0.49 9.94
C ASN A 68 -6.90 -0.65 10.62
N LYS A 69 -7.05 -1.82 9.99
CA LYS A 69 -7.73 -2.99 10.58
C LYS A 69 -6.75 -4.00 11.17
N THR A 70 -5.45 -3.74 11.11
CA THR A 70 -4.43 -4.52 11.85
C THR A 70 -4.56 -4.40 13.39
N LYS A 71 -5.62 -3.75 13.88
CA LYS A 71 -6.13 -3.60 15.26
C LYS A 71 -6.38 -4.90 16.08
N ARG A 72 -5.95 -6.08 15.61
CA ARG A 72 -6.16 -7.35 16.33
C ARG A 72 -5.08 -7.69 17.37
N SER A 73 -4.14 -6.78 17.66
CA SER A 73 -3.07 -6.98 18.66
C SER A 73 -2.68 -5.66 19.36
N PRO A 74 -2.22 -5.67 20.63
CA PRO A 74 -1.75 -4.48 21.37
C PRO A 74 -0.55 -3.74 20.74
N VAL A 75 0.14 -4.33 19.76
CA VAL A 75 1.17 -3.65 18.94
C VAL A 75 0.54 -2.62 17.96
N SER A 76 -0.78 -2.66 17.78
CA SER A 76 -1.48 -1.88 16.75
C SER A 76 -1.52 -0.36 16.99
N ASP A 77 -1.40 0.13 18.23
CA ASP A 77 -1.41 1.56 18.49
C ASP A 77 -0.10 2.23 18.04
N GLN A 78 1.05 1.56 18.25
CA GLN A 78 2.34 2.02 17.75
C GLN A 78 2.39 1.98 16.22
N ILE A 79 1.82 0.95 15.61
CA ILE A 79 1.74 0.84 14.14
C ILE A 79 0.83 1.94 13.58
N THR A 80 -0.36 2.14 14.15
CA THR A 80 -1.32 3.16 13.68
C THR A 80 -0.78 4.59 13.84
N GLN A 81 0.00 4.86 14.88
CA GLN A 81 0.68 6.15 15.02
C GLN A 81 1.93 6.23 14.14
N GLY A 82 2.65 5.13 13.97
CA GLY A 82 3.85 5.07 13.14
C GLY A 82 3.58 5.14 11.64
N THR A 83 2.38 4.78 11.18
CA THR A 83 1.96 5.00 9.78
C THR A 83 1.56 6.45 9.52
N LYS A 84 1.27 7.25 10.56
CA LYS A 84 1.02 8.69 10.42
C LYS A 84 2.36 9.42 10.36
N HIS A 85 2.66 9.96 9.19
CA HIS A 85 3.87 10.75 8.98
C HIS A 85 3.52 12.16 8.50
N GLY A 86 4.18 13.19 9.05
CA GLY A 86 3.89 14.59 8.72
C GLY A 86 4.12 14.98 7.26
N HIS A 87 4.78 14.11 6.49
CA HIS A 87 5.01 14.30 5.06
C HIS A 87 3.88 13.77 4.18
N PHE A 88 2.98 12.95 4.72
CA PHE A 88 1.84 12.43 3.96
C PHE A 88 0.72 13.46 3.87
N SER A 89 0.20 13.62 2.65
CA SER A 89 -1.16 14.12 2.45
C SER A 89 -2.13 12.94 2.54
N THR A 90 -2.96 12.91 3.57
CA THR A 90 -3.88 11.79 3.82
C THR A 90 -5.22 11.99 3.10
N ILE A 91 -5.65 10.94 2.39
CA ILE A 91 -6.94 10.84 1.71
C ILE A 91 -7.64 9.60 2.25
N THR A 92 -8.97 9.63 2.37
CA THR A 92 -9.74 8.47 2.83
C THR A 92 -10.74 8.05 1.76
N VAL A 93 -10.76 6.77 1.42
CA VAL A 93 -11.63 6.19 0.38
C VAL A 93 -12.34 4.95 0.90
N GLU A 94 -13.48 4.60 0.31
CA GLU A 94 -14.18 3.36 0.63
C GLU A 94 -13.82 2.27 -0.39
N SER A 95 -13.43 1.08 0.09
CA SER A 95 -13.17 -0.08 -0.76
C SER A 95 -13.58 -1.36 -0.06
N PRO A 96 -14.86 -1.78 -0.16
CA PRO A 96 -15.34 -2.98 0.52
C PRO A 96 -14.56 -4.24 0.14
N PRO A 97 -14.59 -5.28 0.99
CA PRO A 97 -13.93 -6.55 0.72
C PRO A 97 -14.20 -7.10 -0.68
N GLY A 98 -13.13 -7.44 -1.40
CA GLY A 98 -13.23 -7.99 -2.75
C GLY A 98 -13.71 -7.01 -3.83
N ILE A 99 -13.76 -5.70 -3.56
CA ILE A 99 -14.20 -4.68 -4.52
C ILE A 99 -13.15 -3.59 -4.66
N ILE A 100 -12.81 -3.24 -5.91
CA ILE A 100 -12.07 -2.02 -6.25
C ILE A 100 -13.10 -0.98 -6.70
N THR A 101 -13.24 0.10 -5.92
CA THR A 101 -14.21 1.16 -6.21
C THR A 101 -13.68 2.13 -7.26
N GLU A 102 -14.59 2.79 -7.97
CA GLU A 102 -14.22 3.85 -8.92
C GLU A 102 -13.51 5.02 -8.22
N GLU A 103 -13.93 5.34 -6.99
CA GLU A 103 -13.26 6.32 -6.11
C GLU A 103 -11.79 5.92 -5.87
N LEU A 104 -11.54 4.67 -5.44
CA LEU A 104 -10.17 4.19 -5.24
C LEU A 104 -9.33 4.33 -6.52
N LEU A 105 -9.88 3.98 -7.70
CA LEU A 105 -9.17 4.11 -8.97
C LEU A 105 -8.80 5.56 -9.30
N GLN A 106 -9.71 6.50 -9.03
CA GLN A 106 -9.48 7.93 -9.26
C GLN A 106 -8.39 8.47 -8.35
N GLU A 107 -8.42 8.12 -7.06
CA GLU A 107 -7.42 8.56 -6.09
C GLU A 107 -6.04 7.95 -6.37
N ILE A 108 -5.97 6.68 -6.79
CA ILE A 108 -4.71 6.08 -7.23
C ILE A 108 -4.15 6.84 -8.43
N GLN A 109 -4.99 7.13 -9.42
CA GLN A 109 -4.55 7.86 -10.60
C GLN A 109 -4.06 9.28 -10.28
N ALA A 110 -4.76 9.98 -9.38
CA ALA A 110 -4.35 11.30 -8.91
C ALA A 110 -3.02 11.22 -8.14
N ALA A 111 -2.87 10.23 -7.26
CA ALA A 111 -1.66 10.03 -6.47
C ALA A 111 -0.44 9.70 -7.33
N MET A 112 -0.61 8.89 -8.39
CA MET A 112 0.46 8.57 -9.34
C MET A 112 1.02 9.81 -10.07
N ARG A 113 0.22 10.86 -10.25
CA ARG A 113 0.62 12.12 -10.90
C ARG A 113 1.16 13.16 -9.93
N SER A 114 1.10 12.88 -8.64
CA SER A 114 1.56 13.78 -7.58
C SER A 114 3.05 13.57 -7.30
N ASP A 115 3.72 14.68 -6.96
CA ASP A 115 5.07 14.68 -6.39
C ASP A 115 5.04 14.68 -4.85
N LYS A 116 3.85 14.68 -4.25
CA LYS A 116 3.66 14.57 -2.80
C LYS A 116 3.56 13.11 -2.38
N HIS A 117 4.08 12.81 -1.20
CA HIS A 117 3.76 11.57 -0.50
C HIS A 117 2.28 11.55 -0.12
N ILE A 118 1.55 10.53 -0.58
CA ILE A 118 0.11 10.40 -0.35
C ILE A 118 -0.18 9.13 0.44
N GLN A 119 -0.98 9.26 1.49
CA GLN A 119 -1.51 8.12 2.23
C GLN A 119 -3.00 7.97 1.93
N ILE A 120 -3.36 6.84 1.32
CA ILE A 120 -4.74 6.47 1.03
C ILE A 120 -5.21 5.52 2.13
N VAL A 121 -6.03 6.05 3.03
CA VAL A 121 -6.69 5.29 4.09
C VAL A 121 -7.94 4.63 3.53
N ILE A 122 -7.96 3.30 3.49
CA ILE A 122 -9.06 2.53 2.94
C ILE A 122 -10.01 2.09 4.04
N LYS A 123 -11.26 2.56 3.98
CA LYS A 123 -12.34 2.00 4.77
C LYS A 123 -12.80 0.69 4.11
N GLY A 124 -12.18 -0.42 4.48
CA GLY A 124 -12.46 -1.70 3.84
C GLY A 124 -11.23 -2.60 3.80
N GLU A 125 -10.89 -3.15 2.64
CA GLU A 125 -9.67 -3.95 2.44
C GLU A 125 -8.74 -3.22 1.47
N GLU A 126 -7.47 -3.08 1.85
CA GLU A 126 -6.42 -2.42 1.07
C GLU A 126 -5.75 -3.34 0.06
N ASP A 127 -5.79 -4.66 0.26
CA ASP A 127 -5.05 -5.65 -0.54
C ASP A 127 -5.26 -5.46 -2.05
N LEU A 128 -6.50 -5.23 -2.46
CA LEU A 128 -6.85 -5.08 -3.87
C LEU A 128 -6.34 -3.78 -4.50
N ALA A 129 -5.88 -2.80 -3.70
CA ALA A 129 -5.27 -1.58 -4.22
C ALA A 129 -3.93 -1.84 -4.92
N ALA A 130 -3.26 -2.98 -4.62
CA ALA A 130 -2.04 -3.39 -5.30
C ALA A 130 -2.24 -3.56 -6.82
N LEU A 131 -3.38 -4.14 -7.24
CA LEU A 131 -3.66 -4.39 -8.66
C LEU A 131 -3.72 -3.10 -9.51
N PRO A 132 -4.57 -2.11 -9.19
CA PRO A 132 -4.58 -0.85 -9.92
C PRO A 132 -3.29 -0.06 -9.74
N ALA A 133 -2.61 -0.13 -8.59
CA ALA A 133 -1.31 0.52 -8.43
C ALA A 133 -0.26 -0.04 -9.41
N ILE A 134 -0.20 -1.37 -9.55
CA ILE A 134 0.67 -2.05 -10.53
C ILE A 134 0.25 -1.70 -11.97
N ALA A 135 -1.05 -1.69 -12.27
CA ALA A 135 -1.57 -1.44 -13.61
C ALA A 135 -1.42 0.02 -14.07
N MET A 136 -1.47 0.98 -13.14
CA MET A 136 -1.39 2.41 -13.41
C MET A 136 0.02 2.99 -13.19
N ARG A 137 1.00 2.15 -12.88
CA ARG A 137 2.37 2.60 -12.66
C ARG A 137 2.89 3.36 -13.87
N PRO A 138 3.74 4.40 -13.68
CA PRO A 138 4.41 5.06 -14.79
C PRO A 138 5.21 4.02 -15.59
N TYR A 139 5.07 4.04 -16.92
CA TYR A 139 5.96 3.27 -17.78
C TYR A 139 7.36 3.90 -17.74
N HIS A 140 8.41 3.10 -17.51
CA HIS A 140 9.75 3.48 -17.91
C HIS A 140 9.79 3.48 -19.44
N GLN A 141 9.98 4.66 -20.03
CA GLN A 141 10.51 4.79 -21.41
C GLN A 141 12.02 4.83 -21.33
#